data_AF-A0A067SFE8-F1
#
_entry.id   AF-A0A067SFE8-F1
#
_cell.length_a   1.000
_cell.length_b   1.000
_cell.length_c   1.000
_cell.angle_alpha   90.00
_cell.angle_beta   90.00
_cell.angle_gamma   90.00
#
_symmetry.space_group_name_H-M   'P 1'
#
loop_
_entity.id
_entity.type
_entity.pdbx_description
1 polymer ?
#
loop_
_entity_poly.entity_id
_entity_poly.type
_entity_poly.pdbx_seq_one_letter_code
_entity_poly.pdbx_strand_id
1 'polypeptide(L)'
;MESATYIHPAPALARQIHRLLWMSVGFSLFALAFSMVTLGEMSVWITPSAFVFGISHNITLLVRSAKERKQTAQARVGKLPATATKASIICSWILAVVWCAAIATLIVFGIDFLGANDFPVWRVVPWFECAFAIFEVVTLITLAVMCKRERHAVAGNANTAKWYQLGAYHV
;
A
#
# COMPACT_ATOMS: atom_id res chain seq x y z
N MET A 1 -38.38 7.21 -0.20
CA MET A 1 -37.37 6.44 0.56
C MET A 1 -36.10 7.26 0.56
N GLU A 2 -35.83 8.02 1.63
CA GLU A 2 -34.55 8.72 1.79
C GLU A 2 -33.45 7.67 1.94
N SER A 3 -32.51 7.67 1.00
CA SER A 3 -31.28 6.88 1.11
C SER A 3 -30.49 7.45 2.29
N ALA A 4 -30.51 6.77 3.43
CA ALA A 4 -29.70 7.16 4.58
C ALA A 4 -28.22 7.24 4.16
N THR A 5 -27.73 8.46 4.01
CA THR A 5 -26.38 8.77 3.56
C THR A 5 -25.41 8.23 4.61
N TYR A 6 -24.60 7.24 4.24
CA TYR A 6 -23.62 6.67 5.14
C TYR A 6 -22.60 7.74 5.56
N ILE A 7 -22.51 8.01 6.86
CA ILE A 7 -21.50 8.89 7.45
C ILE A 7 -20.33 8.03 7.93
N HIS A 8 -19.20 8.12 7.23
CA HIS A 8 -17.97 7.41 7.65
C HIS A 8 -17.54 7.92 9.04
N PRO A 9 -17.14 7.07 9.99
CA PRO A 9 -16.73 7.50 11.33
C PRO A 9 -15.52 8.46 11.30
N ALA A 10 -14.72 8.40 10.23
CA ALA A 10 -13.67 9.37 9.95
C ALA A 10 -13.59 9.68 8.43
N PRO A 11 -14.38 10.64 7.91
CA PRO A 11 -14.46 10.89 6.47
C PRO A 11 -13.22 11.61 5.92
N ALA A 12 -12.45 12.28 6.79
CA ALA A 12 -11.16 12.88 6.43
C ALA A 12 -10.08 11.81 6.19
N LEU A 13 -9.96 10.83 7.10
CA LEU A 13 -8.98 9.73 7.00
C LEU A 13 -9.23 8.87 5.76
N ALA A 14 -10.48 8.52 5.48
CA ALA A 14 -10.83 7.73 4.29
C ALA A 14 -10.47 8.43 2.96
N ARG A 15 -10.56 9.77 2.92
CA ARG A 15 -10.14 10.55 1.76
C ARG A 15 -8.61 10.61 1.63
N GLN A 16 -7.90 10.74 2.74
CA GLN A 16 -6.43 10.72 2.76
C GLN A 16 -5.88 9.37 2.30
N ILE A 17 -6.41 8.25 2.84
CA ILE A 17 -6.02 6.89 2.42
C ILE A 17 -6.25 6.69 0.92
N HIS A 18 -7.39 7.16 0.41
CA HIS A 18 -7.70 7.03 -1.02
C HIS A 18 -6.74 7.82 -1.92
N ARG A 19 -6.40 9.05 -1.53
CA ARG A 19 -5.39 9.85 -2.26
C ARG A 19 -4.02 9.20 -2.19
N LEU A 20 -3.63 8.70 -1.03
CA LEU A 20 -2.34 8.03 -0.84
C LEU A 20 -2.24 6.75 -1.68
N LEU A 21 -3.31 5.95 -1.74
CA LEU A 21 -3.38 4.76 -2.59
C LEU A 21 -3.22 5.10 -4.08
N TRP A 22 -3.91 6.13 -4.57
CA TRP A 22 -3.77 6.55 -5.97
C TRP A 22 -2.38 7.10 -6.29
N MET A 23 -1.80 7.88 -5.38
CA MET A 23 -0.43 8.38 -5.52
C MET A 23 0.58 7.25 -5.53
N SER A 24 0.43 6.26 -4.63
CA SER A 24 1.28 5.07 -4.61
C SER A 24 1.13 4.28 -5.91
N VAL A 25 -0.08 3.95 -6.36
CA VAL A 25 -0.27 3.23 -7.64
C VAL A 25 0.37 3.96 -8.82
N GLY A 26 0.17 5.27 -8.95
CA GLY A 26 0.79 6.06 -10.01
C GLY A 26 2.32 6.03 -9.94
N PHE A 27 2.87 6.15 -8.73
CA PHE A 27 4.31 6.09 -8.50
C PHE A 27 4.90 4.71 -8.78
N SER A 28 4.28 3.63 -8.27
CA SER A 28 4.72 2.26 -8.52
C SER A 28 4.67 1.91 -10.01
N LEU A 29 3.67 2.44 -10.75
CA LEU A 29 3.57 2.24 -12.20
C LEU A 29 4.72 2.95 -12.95
N PHE A 30 5.02 4.19 -12.57
CA PHE A 30 6.12 4.96 -13.16
C PHE A 30 7.48 4.30 -12.86
N ALA A 31 7.67 3.85 -11.62
CA ALA A 31 8.88 3.17 -11.20
C ALA A 31 9.04 1.80 -11.86
N LEU A 32 7.94 1.05 -12.06
CA LEU A 32 7.96 -0.20 -12.83
C LEU A 32 8.35 0.05 -14.30
N ALA A 33 7.78 1.09 -14.93
CA ALA A 33 8.10 1.44 -16.31
C ALA A 33 9.58 1.84 -16.45
N PHE A 34 10.09 2.65 -15.52
CA PHE A 34 11.51 3.01 -15.46
C PHE A 34 12.38 1.76 -15.30
N SER A 35 12.05 0.92 -14.32
CA SER A 35 12.80 -0.31 -14.01
C SER A 35 12.80 -1.32 -15.18
N MET A 36 11.70 -1.46 -15.91
CA MET A 36 11.65 -2.30 -17.13
C MET A 36 12.57 -1.80 -18.24
N VAL A 37 12.73 -0.48 -18.38
CA VAL A 37 13.61 0.14 -19.38
C VAL A 37 15.07 0.03 -18.96
N THR A 38 15.38 0.15 -17.66
CA THR A 38 16.75 0.15 -17.14
C THR A 38 17.32 -1.24 -16.86
N LEU A 39 16.52 -2.15 -16.28
CA LEU A 39 16.94 -3.49 -15.87
C LEU A 39 16.53 -4.59 -16.85
N GLY A 40 15.85 -4.28 -17.96
CA GLY A 40 15.60 -5.27 -19.02
C GLY A 40 16.87 -5.98 -19.51
N GLU A 41 18.03 -5.32 -19.37
CA GLU A 41 19.35 -5.85 -19.73
C GLU A 41 20.09 -6.53 -18.56
N MET A 42 19.75 -6.18 -17.31
CA MET A 42 20.43 -6.61 -16.10
C MET A 42 19.44 -7.46 -15.30
N SER A 43 19.48 -8.79 -15.51
CA SER A 43 18.50 -9.83 -15.12
C SER A 43 18.11 -9.95 -13.62
N VAL A 44 18.03 -8.86 -12.85
CA VAL A 44 17.57 -8.82 -11.47
C VAL A 44 16.07 -8.57 -11.44
N TRP A 45 15.28 -9.61 -11.71
CA TRP A 45 13.80 -9.58 -11.73
C TRP A 45 13.15 -9.35 -10.34
N ILE A 46 13.95 -9.15 -9.29
CA ILE A 46 13.48 -8.94 -7.91
C ILE A 46 12.73 -7.61 -7.79
N THR A 47 13.27 -6.52 -8.32
CA THR A 47 12.65 -5.19 -8.22
C THR A 47 11.35 -5.09 -9.02
N PRO A 48 11.28 -5.53 -10.31
CA PRO A 48 10.03 -5.53 -11.06
C PRO A 48 8.96 -6.43 -10.46
N SER A 49 9.33 -7.61 -9.93
CA SER A 49 8.35 -8.49 -9.28
C SER A 49 7.78 -7.88 -8.01
N ALA A 50 8.61 -7.25 -7.16
CA ALA A 50 8.15 -6.51 -5.99
C ALA A 50 7.16 -5.38 -6.36
N PHE A 51 7.43 -4.65 -7.44
CA PHE A 51 6.49 -3.64 -7.98
C PHE A 51 5.16 -4.25 -8.40
N VAL A 52 5.16 -5.38 -9.12
CA VAL A 52 3.92 -6.05 -9.55
C VAL A 52 3.09 -6.50 -8.34
N PHE A 53 3.72 -7.07 -7.32
CA PHE A 53 3.03 -7.44 -6.09
C PHE A 53 2.48 -6.22 -5.35
N GLY A 54 3.23 -5.12 -5.25
CA GLY A 54 2.77 -3.88 -4.64
C GLY A 54 1.59 -3.24 -5.36
N ILE A 55 1.65 -3.15 -6.68
CA ILE A 55 0.54 -2.67 -7.52
C ILE A 55 -0.68 -3.56 -7.32
N SER A 56 -0.52 -4.88 -7.35
CA SER A 56 -1.63 -5.83 -7.18
C SER A 56 -2.31 -5.68 -5.82
N HIS A 57 -1.53 -5.52 -4.76
CA HIS A 57 -2.04 -5.26 -3.40
C HIS A 57 -2.79 -3.93 -3.33
N ASN A 58 -2.20 -2.84 -3.83
CA ASN A 58 -2.80 -1.51 -3.81
C ASN A 58 -4.09 -1.44 -4.64
N ILE A 59 -4.12 -2.07 -5.82
CA ILE A 59 -5.33 -2.20 -6.65
C ILE A 59 -6.39 -3.00 -5.91
N THR A 60 -6.02 -4.11 -5.26
CA THR A 60 -6.98 -4.91 -4.49
C THR A 60 -7.63 -4.09 -3.38
N LEU A 61 -6.86 -3.26 -2.67
CA LEU A 61 -7.38 -2.35 -1.66
C LEU A 61 -8.26 -1.25 -2.27
N LEU A 62 -7.90 -0.70 -3.43
CA LEU A 62 -8.72 0.28 -4.13
C LEU A 62 -10.06 -0.31 -4.59
N VAL A 63 -10.05 -1.50 -5.20
CA VAL A 63 -11.25 -2.19 -5.67
C VAL A 63 -12.15 -2.54 -4.49
N ARG A 64 -11.59 -3.06 -3.39
CA ARG A 64 -12.36 -3.33 -2.17
C ARG A 64 -12.94 -2.04 -1.59
N SER A 65 -12.14 -0.98 -1.45
CA SER A 65 -12.61 0.33 -0.96
C SER A 65 -13.71 0.93 -1.84
N ALA A 66 -13.58 0.84 -3.17
CA ALA A 66 -14.57 1.33 -4.12
C ALA A 66 -15.86 0.50 -4.07
N LYS A 67 -15.76 -0.83 -3.98
CA LYS A 67 -16.91 -1.74 -3.83
C LYS A 67 -17.66 -1.43 -2.54
N GLU A 68 -16.94 -1.19 -1.45
CA GLU A 68 -17.57 -0.80 -0.20
C GLU A 68 -18.33 0.51 -0.36
N ARG A 69 -17.78 1.53 -1.03
CA ARG A 69 -18.46 2.84 -1.19
C ARG A 69 -19.79 2.75 -1.93
N LYS A 70 -19.95 1.73 -2.79
CA LYS A 70 -21.19 1.46 -3.53
C LYS A 70 -22.22 0.67 -2.71
N GLN A 71 -21.87 0.14 -1.54
CA GLN A 71 -22.81 -0.60 -0.70
C GLN A 71 -23.69 0.35 0.13
N THR A 72 -24.99 0.06 0.17
CA THR A 72 -25.99 0.79 0.97
C THR A 72 -25.63 0.76 2.46
N ALA A 73 -25.94 1.84 3.20
CA ALA A 73 -25.64 1.99 4.62
C ALA A 73 -26.09 0.78 5.47
N GLN A 74 -27.24 0.16 5.14
CA GLN A 74 -27.74 -1.05 5.79
C GLN A 74 -26.84 -2.28 5.60
N ALA A 75 -26.20 -2.44 4.43
CA ALA A 75 -25.30 -3.57 4.14
C ALA A 75 -23.92 -3.44 4.81
N ARG A 76 -23.62 -2.25 5.37
CA ARG A 76 -22.36 -1.92 6.05
C ARG A 76 -22.46 -1.95 7.58
N VAL A 77 -23.66 -2.07 8.16
CA VAL A 77 -23.82 -2.20 9.61
C VAL A 77 -23.10 -3.48 10.06
N GLY A 78 -22.12 -3.34 10.95
CA GLY A 78 -21.36 -4.49 11.47
C GLY A 78 -20.12 -4.93 10.68
N LYS A 79 -19.81 -4.31 9.53
CA LYS A 79 -18.60 -4.66 8.74
C LYS A 79 -17.49 -3.65 8.96
N LEU A 80 -16.30 -4.15 9.30
CA LEU A 80 -15.07 -3.35 9.33
C LEU A 80 -14.71 -2.92 7.89
N PRO A 81 -14.20 -1.70 7.69
CA PRO A 81 -13.74 -1.26 6.37
C PRO A 81 -12.61 -2.17 5.88
N ALA A 82 -12.57 -2.45 4.58
CA ALA A 82 -11.65 -3.43 3.96
C ALA A 82 -10.18 -3.07 4.20
N THR A 83 -9.90 -1.77 4.32
CA THR A 83 -8.59 -1.20 4.68
C THR A 83 -8.18 -1.52 6.11
N ALA A 84 -9.14 -1.71 7.04
CA ALA A 84 -8.89 -2.04 8.44
C ALA A 84 -8.78 -3.55 8.72
N THR A 85 -8.83 -4.41 7.69
CA THR A 85 -8.69 -5.85 7.88
C THR A 85 -7.27 -6.21 8.35
N LYS A 86 -7.17 -7.12 9.33
CA LYS A 86 -5.86 -7.63 9.82
C LYS A 86 -5.01 -8.16 8.65
N ALA A 87 -5.63 -8.82 7.68
CA ALA A 87 -4.96 -9.36 6.50
C ALA A 87 -4.29 -8.26 5.65
N SER A 88 -4.97 -7.13 5.41
CA SER A 88 -4.39 -6.01 4.66
C SER A 88 -3.17 -5.42 5.37
N ILE A 89 -3.25 -5.28 6.71
CA ILE A 89 -2.13 -4.77 7.51
C ILE A 89 -0.94 -5.73 7.45
N ILE A 90 -1.16 -7.03 7.65
CA ILE A 90 -0.10 -8.06 7.59
C ILE A 90 0.54 -8.08 6.20
N CYS A 91 -0.27 -8.07 5.14
CA CYS A 91 0.23 -8.06 3.77
C CYS A 91 1.08 -6.82 3.48
N SER A 92 0.67 -5.65 3.96
CA SER A 92 1.45 -4.41 3.80
C SER A 92 2.82 -4.49 4.51
N TRP A 93 2.88 -5.13 5.68
CA TRP A 93 4.15 -5.36 6.39
C TRP A 93 5.06 -6.36 5.66
N ILE A 94 4.50 -7.46 5.17
CA ILE A 94 5.25 -8.43 4.35
C ILE A 94 5.85 -7.72 3.13
N LEU A 95 5.04 -6.90 2.46
CA LEU A 95 5.48 -6.16 1.29
C LEU A 95 6.60 -5.16 1.64
N ALA A 96 6.50 -4.46 2.77
CA ALA A 96 7.56 -3.57 3.25
C ALA A 96 8.87 -4.32 3.51
N VAL A 97 8.83 -5.52 4.08
CA VAL A 97 10.03 -6.36 4.28
C VAL A 97 10.64 -6.78 2.94
N VAL A 98 9.82 -7.16 1.97
CA VAL A 98 10.27 -7.49 0.60
C VAL A 98 10.97 -6.29 -0.05
N TRP A 99 10.43 -5.09 0.12
CA TRP A 99 11.07 -3.87 -0.36
C TRP A 99 12.40 -3.56 0.32
N CYS A 100 12.50 -3.76 1.64
CA CYS A 100 13.77 -3.61 2.35
C CYS A 100 14.83 -4.60 1.83
N ALA A 101 14.44 -5.84 1.53
CA ALA A 101 15.33 -6.82 0.93
C ALA A 101 15.80 -6.39 -0.47
N ALA A 102 14.88 -5.87 -1.30
CA ALA A 102 15.23 -5.34 -2.62
C ALA A 102 16.22 -4.16 -2.54
N ILE A 103 16.03 -3.24 -1.58
CA ILE A 103 16.98 -2.14 -1.33
C ILE A 103 18.35 -2.68 -0.95
N ALA A 104 18.42 -3.67 -0.05
CA ALA A 104 19.69 -4.28 0.34
C ALA A 104 20.41 -4.91 -0.86
N THR A 105 19.69 -5.62 -1.73
CA THR A 105 20.25 -6.17 -2.96
C THR A 105 20.77 -5.09 -3.91
N LEU A 106 20.02 -3.99 -4.10
CA LEU A 106 20.44 -2.86 -4.93
C LEU A 106 21.70 -2.17 -4.39
N ILE A 107 21.84 -2.04 -3.06
CA ILE A 107 23.02 -1.45 -2.43
C ILE A 107 24.26 -2.33 -2.67
N VAL A 108 24.15 -3.64 -2.43
CA VAL A 108 25.26 -4.58 -2.67
C VAL A 108 25.71 -4.51 -4.13
N PHE A 109 24.75 -4.59 -5.05
CA PHE A 109 25.02 -4.51 -6.48
C PHE A 109 25.64 -3.15 -6.89
N GLY A 110 25.15 -2.05 -6.31
CA GLY A 110 25.71 -0.72 -6.54
C GLY A 110 27.18 -0.61 -6.10
N ILE A 111 27.55 -1.23 -4.97
CA ILE A 111 28.93 -1.26 -4.47
C ILE A 111 29.84 -2.11 -5.37
N ASP A 112 29.35 -3.25 -5.87
CA ASP A 112 30.13 -4.11 -6.77
C ASP A 112 30.41 -3.39 -8.11
N PHE A 113 29.43 -2.66 -8.65
CA PHE A 113 29.59 -1.88 -9.88
C PHE A 113 30.44 -0.62 -9.71
N LEU A 114 30.51 -0.06 -8.50
CA LEU A 114 31.39 1.07 -8.17
C LEU A 114 32.89 0.72 -8.34
N GLY A 115 33.26 -0.56 -8.21
CA GLY A 115 34.63 -1.04 -8.38
C GLY A 115 35.03 -1.30 -9.84
N ALA A 116 34.07 -1.47 -10.75
CA ALA A 116 34.31 -1.65 -12.16
C ALA A 116 34.37 -0.28 -12.86
N ASN A 117 35.47 0.02 -13.56
CA ASN A 117 35.70 1.30 -14.23
C ASN A 117 34.84 1.55 -15.49
N ASP A 118 33.76 0.80 -15.67
CA ASP A 118 32.99 0.80 -16.90
C ASP A 118 31.76 1.71 -16.82
N PHE A 119 31.72 2.64 -17.78
CA PHE A 119 30.64 3.54 -18.19
C PHE A 119 29.87 4.32 -17.09
N PRO A 120 29.93 5.67 -17.10
CA PRO A 120 29.36 6.50 -16.04
C PRO A 120 27.84 6.41 -15.88
N VAL A 121 27.10 6.05 -16.93
CA VAL A 121 25.63 6.00 -16.91
C VAL A 121 25.11 4.85 -16.04
N TRP A 122 25.74 3.67 -16.13
CA TRP A 122 25.33 2.48 -15.38
C TRP A 122 25.55 2.61 -13.86
N ARG A 123 26.42 3.54 -13.46
CA ARG A 123 26.67 3.85 -12.05
C ARG A 123 25.53 4.63 -11.38
N VAL A 124 24.72 5.37 -12.14
CA VAL A 124 23.68 6.25 -11.59
C VAL A 124 22.32 5.53 -11.50
N VAL A 125 22.06 4.59 -12.41
CA VAL A 125 20.78 3.85 -12.49
C VAL A 125 20.38 3.18 -11.16
N PRO A 126 21.26 2.45 -10.43
CA PRO A 126 20.89 1.80 -9.17
C PRO A 126 20.47 2.80 -8.07
N TRP A 127 21.01 4.02 -8.08
CA TRP A 127 20.67 5.04 -7.08
C TRP A 127 19.27 5.59 -7.28
N PHE A 128 18.85 5.78 -8.55
CA PHE A 128 17.47 6.17 -8.84
C PHE A 128 16.49 5.09 -8.39
N GLU A 129 16.77 3.81 -8.69
CA GLU A 129 15.93 2.70 -8.26
C GLU A 129 15.87 2.56 -6.73
N CYS A 130 16.99 2.79 -6.04
CA CYS A 130 17.02 2.82 -4.59
C CYS A 130 16.11 3.94 -4.04
N ALA A 131 16.11 5.13 -4.65
CA ALA A 131 15.21 6.22 -4.27
C ALA A 131 13.72 5.84 -4.49
N PHE A 132 13.39 5.19 -5.60
CA PHE A 132 12.03 4.68 -5.86
C PHE A 132 11.62 3.63 -4.82
N ALA A 133 12.51 2.68 -4.50
CA ALA A 133 12.27 1.64 -3.51
C ALA A 133 12.06 2.23 -2.10
N ILE A 134 12.88 3.20 -1.67
CA ILE A 134 12.73 3.90 -0.39
C ILE A 134 11.37 4.59 -0.31
N PHE A 135 10.97 5.30 -1.38
CA PHE A 135 9.68 5.97 -1.40
C PHE A 135 8.52 4.97 -1.24
N GLU A 136 8.60 3.82 -1.89
CA GLU A 136 7.56 2.78 -1.78
C GLU A 136 7.53 2.12 -0.38
N VAL A 137 8.68 1.93 0.27
CA VAL A 137 8.70 1.52 1.69
C VAL A 137 7.96 2.54 2.56
N VAL A 138 8.24 3.83 2.36
CA VAL A 138 7.59 4.91 3.13
C VAL A 138 6.08 4.95 2.87
N THR A 139 5.62 4.76 1.62
CA THR A 139 4.19 4.74 1.29
C THR A 139 3.48 3.57 1.96
N LEU A 140 4.07 2.36 1.94
CA LEU A 140 3.50 1.16 2.55
C LEU A 140 3.43 1.25 4.07
N ILE A 141 4.49 1.77 4.71
CA ILE A 141 4.49 2.00 6.17
C ILE A 141 3.42 3.03 6.52
N THR A 142 3.35 4.15 5.79
CA THR A 142 2.34 5.18 6.03
C THR A 142 0.92 4.60 5.87
N LEU A 143 0.70 3.78 4.84
CA LEU A 143 -0.57 3.10 4.61
C LEU A 143 -0.90 2.15 5.76
N ALA A 144 0.05 1.33 6.21
CA ALA A 144 -0.14 0.42 7.33
C ALA A 144 -0.48 1.15 8.64
N VAL A 145 0.19 2.29 8.92
CA VAL A 145 -0.10 3.14 10.07
C VAL A 145 -1.50 3.75 9.96
N MET A 146 -1.88 4.27 8.80
CA MET A 146 -3.20 4.85 8.58
C MET A 146 -4.32 3.80 8.70
N CYS A 147 -4.13 2.61 8.14
CA CYS A 147 -5.05 1.47 8.30
C CYS A 147 -5.17 1.06 9.78
N LYS A 148 -4.06 1.05 10.52
CA LYS A 148 -4.07 0.79 11.98
C LYS A 148 -4.81 1.88 12.75
N ARG A 149 -4.60 3.16 12.40
CA ARG A 149 -5.32 4.30 13.01
C ARG A 149 -6.81 4.24 12.72
N GLU A 150 -7.20 3.94 11.49
CA GLU A 150 -8.60 3.75 11.09
C GLU A 150 -9.23 2.61 11.91
N ARG A 151 -8.54 1.47 12.02
CA ARG A 151 -9.00 0.35 12.84
C ARG A 151 -9.17 0.72 14.31
N HIS A 152 -8.23 1.46 14.89
CA HIS A 152 -8.34 1.93 16.28
C HIS A 152 -9.48 2.92 16.46
N ALA A 153 -9.71 3.83 15.51
CA ALA A 153 -10.84 4.76 15.57
C ALA A 153 -12.19 4.03 15.50
N VAL A 154 -12.29 3.02 14.64
CA VAL A 154 -13.50 2.19 14.51
C VAL A 154 -13.72 1.33 15.76
N ALA A 155 -12.66 0.70 16.29
CA ALA A 155 -12.75 -0.11 17.51
C ALA A 155 -12.98 0.71 18.78
N GLY A 156 -12.40 1.91 18.89
CA GLY A 156 -12.64 2.85 19.98
C GLY A 156 -14.10 3.33 20.01
N ASN A 157 -14.68 3.59 18.84
CA ASN A 157 -16.12 3.88 18.71
C ASN A 157 -16.99 2.63 18.97
N ALA A 158 -16.50 1.42 18.69
CA ALA A 158 -17.23 0.18 18.99
C ALA A 158 -17.30 -0.11 20.50
N ASN A 159 -16.28 0.27 21.28
CA ASN A 159 -16.33 0.18 22.75
C ASN A 159 -17.30 1.19 23.39
N THR A 160 -17.64 2.26 22.68
CA THR A 160 -18.68 3.23 23.07
C THR A 160 -20.05 2.91 22.45
N ALA A 161 -20.12 1.98 21.50
CA ALA A 161 -21.34 1.51 20.89
C ALA A 161 -22.06 0.54 21.83
N LYS A 162 -23.34 0.83 22.13
CA LYS A 162 -24.17 -0.01 23.00
C LYS A 162 -24.28 -1.45 22.46
N TRP A 163 -24.39 -2.41 23.36
CA TRP A 163 -24.29 -3.87 23.13
C TRP A 163 -25.16 -4.43 21.98
N TYR A 164 -26.29 -3.79 21.68
CA TYR A 164 -27.17 -4.16 20.56
C TYR A 164 -26.60 -3.80 19.18
N GLN A 165 -25.57 -2.96 19.09
CA GLN A 165 -24.79 -2.74 17.86
C GLN A 165 -23.65 -3.78 17.70
N LEU A 166 -23.23 -4.44 18.79
CA LEU A 166 -22.17 -5.46 18.76
C LEU A 166 -22.63 -6.78 18.11
N GLY A 167 -23.92 -7.10 18.18
CA GLY A 167 -24.49 -8.29 17.51
C GLY A 167 -24.39 -8.27 15.98
N ALA A 168 -24.09 -7.11 15.37
CA ALA A 168 -23.88 -6.99 13.93
C ALA A 168 -22.42 -7.27 13.49
N TYR A 169 -21.45 -7.22 14.41
CA TYR A 169 -20.04 -7.49 14.11
C TYR A 169 -19.72 -8.97 14.35
N HIS A 170 -20.22 -9.84 13.47
CA HIS A 170 -19.70 -11.21 13.40
C HIS A 170 -18.28 -11.16 12.82
N VAL A 171 -17.32 -11.58 13.66
CA VAL A 171 -15.88 -11.73 13.42
C VAL A 171 -15.61 -12.71 12.29
#